data_AF-A0A2V9ALC7-F1
#
_entry.id   AF-A0A2V9ALC7-F1
#
_cell.length_a   1.000
_cell.length_b   1.000
_cell.length_c   1.000
_cell.angle_alpha   90.00
_cell.angle_beta   90.00
_cell.angle_gamma   90.00
#
_symmetry.space_group_name_H-M   'P 1'
#
loop_
_entity.id
_entity.type
_entity.pdbx_description
1 polymer ?
#
loop_
_entity_poly.entity_id
_entity_poly.type
_entity_poly.pdbx_seq_one_letter_code
_entity_poly.pdbx_strand_id
1 'polypeptide(L)'
;MAAPTTKLNFWGVRGSTPTVDPATWRYGGNTPCLELEAPDGTQFILDCGTGLRMLGNRWTAPSGGESQGTHILITHYHWDHIQGVPFFAPLYIEKNEFQFYSFRSEFLGADSLKQVFEAQMAVPYFPVDMSVMNAKRKFQEVDGGESFKIGENKISTRWLNHPHGCLGFRIETTAGTVAYATDNEPGNEKLDESLRELAAGADIFINDAQFSPEQLVSTRKGWGHSSWLEGVKTARQAGAKTLVLFHHDPDSADRTVDSILRQARDEFDSVFAASEGMVITLGAPGEPVQAHMPGTRTALRREVQFQAEVCGLTEGGKEFMEETVVCDLSLQGAMITLKHLPQLQSELQVTMEAPGTNGEKRVQLKGYVVRVDDAAEKGHVAVGVVFTN
;
A
#
# COMPACT_ATOMS: atom_id res chain seq x y z
N MET A 1 2.89 -8.12 29.22
CA MET A 1 2.10 -8.42 28.01
C MET A 1 2.63 -7.51 26.91
N ALA A 2 2.82 -8.02 25.69
CA ALA A 2 3.17 -7.17 24.55
C ALA A 2 2.08 -6.10 24.38
N ALA A 3 2.45 -4.88 23.95
CA ALA A 3 1.46 -3.85 23.66
C ALA A 3 0.50 -4.34 22.56
N PRO A 4 -0.80 -4.00 22.63
CA PRO A 4 -1.74 -4.34 21.57
C PRO A 4 -1.26 -3.69 20.26
N THR A 5 -1.11 -4.48 19.20
CA THR A 5 -0.66 -3.98 17.90
C THR A 5 -1.67 -4.30 16.81
N THR A 6 -1.80 -3.40 15.83
CA THR A 6 -2.51 -3.65 14.58
C THR A 6 -1.50 -3.67 13.45
N LYS A 7 -1.53 -4.71 12.62
CA LYS A 7 -0.58 -4.90 11.52
C LYS A 7 -1.32 -4.89 10.19
N LEU A 8 -0.87 -4.06 9.26
CA LEU A 8 -1.45 -3.91 7.94
C LEU A 8 -0.41 -4.29 6.88
N ASN A 9 -0.69 -5.31 6.07
CA ASN A 9 0.18 -5.82 5.00
C ASN A 9 -0.44 -5.50 3.63
N PHE A 10 0.38 -5.06 2.69
CA PHE A 10 -0.05 -4.67 1.35
C PHE A 10 0.33 -5.77 0.35
N TRP A 11 -0.66 -6.42 -0.27
CA TRP A 11 -0.47 -7.52 -1.22
C TRP A 11 -0.69 -7.11 -2.68
N GLY A 12 -1.39 -6.00 -2.90
CA GLY A 12 -1.50 -5.33 -4.18
C GLY A 12 -1.92 -3.87 -3.98
N VAL A 13 -1.42 -3.00 -4.85
CA VAL A 13 -1.42 -1.54 -4.66
C VAL A 13 -1.76 -0.73 -5.91
N ARG A 14 -1.89 -1.38 -7.07
CA ARG A 14 -2.17 -0.71 -8.34
C ARG A 14 -3.65 -0.71 -8.68
N GLY A 15 -4.09 0.31 -9.39
CA GLY A 15 -5.46 0.42 -9.86
C GLY A 15 -5.73 -0.24 -11.19
N SER A 16 -7.02 -0.48 -11.45
CA SER A 16 -7.64 -0.82 -12.74
C SER A 16 -7.25 -2.16 -13.38
N THR A 17 -5.95 -2.45 -13.48
CA THR A 17 -5.43 -3.70 -14.05
C THR A 17 -4.07 -4.04 -13.45
N PRO A 18 -3.72 -5.33 -13.29
CA PRO A 18 -2.38 -5.69 -12.86
C PRO A 18 -1.35 -5.33 -13.93
N THR A 19 -0.13 -5.02 -13.50
CA THR A 19 1.00 -4.73 -14.38
C THR A 19 2.13 -5.75 -14.16
N VAL A 20 2.86 -6.06 -15.23
CA VAL A 20 4.02 -6.97 -15.18
C VAL A 20 5.29 -6.32 -15.75
N ASP A 21 5.26 -5.00 -15.91
CA ASP A 21 6.35 -4.23 -16.50
C ASP A 21 7.53 -4.11 -15.51
N PRO A 22 8.79 -4.38 -15.91
CA PRO A 22 9.96 -4.15 -15.06
C PRO A 22 10.06 -2.76 -14.44
N ALA A 23 9.49 -1.73 -15.08
CA ALA A 23 9.45 -0.37 -14.60
C ALA A 23 8.44 -0.15 -13.45
N THR A 24 7.66 -1.16 -13.05
CA THR A 24 6.67 -1.10 -11.96
C THR A 24 7.02 -1.98 -10.76
N TRP A 25 8.12 -2.73 -10.82
CA TRP A 25 8.42 -3.79 -9.86
C TRP A 25 8.78 -3.29 -8.45
N ARG A 26 9.22 -2.04 -8.28
CA ARG A 26 9.53 -1.52 -6.94
C ARG A 26 8.29 -1.38 -6.08
N TYR A 27 7.23 -0.78 -6.63
CA TYR A 27 5.97 -0.63 -5.89
C TYR A 27 5.07 -1.86 -6.04
N GLY A 28 5.26 -2.66 -7.09
CA GLY A 28 4.47 -3.84 -7.36
C GLY A 28 3.44 -3.61 -8.47
N GLY A 29 2.91 -4.71 -8.98
CA GLY A 29 2.03 -4.77 -10.13
C GLY A 29 0.61 -5.29 -9.84
N ASN A 30 0.37 -5.88 -8.67
CA ASN A 30 -0.89 -6.46 -8.27
C ASN A 30 -1.93 -5.39 -7.91
N THR A 31 -3.20 -5.73 -8.17
CA THR A 31 -4.35 -4.89 -7.86
C THR A 31 -4.83 -5.04 -6.41
N PRO A 32 -5.69 -4.15 -5.87
CA PRO A 32 -5.86 -3.92 -4.45
C PRO A 32 -6.14 -5.17 -3.63
N CYS A 33 -5.29 -5.42 -2.64
CA CYS A 33 -5.54 -6.42 -1.61
C CYS A 33 -4.65 -6.10 -0.40
N LEU A 34 -5.26 -5.90 0.76
CA LEU A 34 -4.54 -5.69 2.01
C LEU A 34 -5.01 -6.71 3.06
N GLU A 35 -4.13 -7.06 3.98
CA GLU A 35 -4.43 -7.89 5.14
C GLU A 35 -4.20 -7.08 6.41
N LEU A 36 -5.23 -6.94 7.24
CA LEU A 36 -5.14 -6.29 8.55
C LEU A 36 -5.36 -7.33 9.66
N GLU A 37 -4.41 -7.43 10.58
CA GLU A 37 -4.51 -8.21 11.80
C GLU A 37 -4.72 -7.26 12.98
N ALA A 38 -5.86 -7.38 13.65
CA ALA A 38 -6.23 -6.57 14.81
C ALA A 38 -5.67 -7.16 16.12
N PRO A 39 -5.61 -6.37 17.22
CA PRO A 39 -4.97 -6.80 18.45
C PRO A 39 -5.66 -7.99 19.14
N ASP A 40 -6.96 -8.18 18.88
CA ASP A 40 -7.75 -9.32 19.39
C ASP A 40 -7.59 -10.59 18.54
N GLY A 41 -6.73 -10.57 17.51
CA GLY A 41 -6.49 -11.67 16.58
C GLY A 41 -7.48 -11.71 15.41
N THR A 42 -8.43 -10.78 15.32
CA THR A 42 -9.35 -10.68 14.18
C THR A 42 -8.58 -10.35 12.90
N GLN A 43 -8.81 -11.13 11.85
CA GLN A 43 -8.20 -10.92 10.53
C GLN A 43 -9.21 -10.30 9.55
N PHE A 44 -8.77 -9.24 8.89
CA PHE A 44 -9.49 -8.57 7.82
C PHE A 44 -8.70 -8.66 6.51
N ILE A 45 -9.41 -8.89 5.41
CA ILE A 45 -8.90 -8.66 4.06
C ILE A 45 -9.67 -7.47 3.48
N LEU A 46 -8.95 -6.50 2.94
CA LEU A 46 -9.52 -5.31 2.30
C LEU A 46 -9.31 -5.44 0.79
N ASP A 47 -10.41 -5.61 0.08
CA ASP A 47 -10.47 -5.98 -1.34
C ASP A 47 -9.73 -7.28 -1.71
N CYS A 48 -10.14 -7.81 -2.86
CA CYS A 48 -9.80 -9.14 -3.35
C CYS A 48 -9.22 -9.08 -4.77
N GLY A 49 -8.42 -8.07 -5.06
CA GLY A 49 -7.67 -7.94 -6.31
C GLY A 49 -6.64 -9.05 -6.51
N THR A 50 -5.82 -8.95 -7.56
CA THR A 50 -4.84 -9.99 -7.91
C THR A 50 -3.82 -10.26 -6.80
N GLY A 51 -3.58 -9.28 -5.92
CA GLY A 51 -2.75 -9.43 -4.73
C GLY A 51 -3.24 -10.53 -3.77
N LEU A 52 -4.54 -10.83 -3.78
CA LEU A 52 -5.14 -11.87 -2.93
C LEU A 52 -4.51 -13.25 -3.17
N ARG A 53 -4.09 -13.55 -4.41
CA ARG A 53 -3.39 -14.80 -4.72
C ARG A 53 -2.07 -14.91 -3.95
N MET A 54 -1.34 -13.80 -3.79
CA MET A 54 -0.07 -13.78 -3.07
C MET A 54 -0.27 -14.01 -1.58
N LEU A 55 -1.30 -13.37 -0.99
CA LEU A 55 -1.74 -13.64 0.37
C LEU A 55 -2.09 -15.12 0.56
N GLY A 56 -2.87 -15.71 -0.35
CA GLY A 56 -3.24 -17.14 -0.29
C GLY A 56 -2.04 -18.09 -0.32
N ASN A 57 -1.03 -17.78 -1.13
CA ASN A 57 0.22 -18.55 -1.15
C ASN A 57 0.99 -18.44 0.18
N ARG A 58 0.97 -17.25 0.82
CA ARG A 58 1.63 -17.05 2.12
C ARG A 58 0.98 -17.87 3.23
N TRP A 59 -0.35 -17.96 3.24
CA TRP A 59 -1.11 -18.72 4.24
C TRP A 59 -0.99 -20.23 4.08
N THR A 60 -0.87 -20.71 2.84
CA THR A 60 -0.75 -22.15 2.57
C THR A 60 0.68 -22.70 2.68
N ALA A 61 1.69 -21.84 2.82
CA ALA A 61 3.06 -22.25 3.09
C ALA A 61 3.17 -23.04 4.41
N PRO A 62 4.16 -23.93 4.59
CA PRO A 62 4.34 -24.69 5.84
C PRO A 62 4.50 -23.83 7.11
N SER A 63 4.93 -22.58 6.94
CA SER A 63 5.05 -21.56 8.00
C SER A 63 3.82 -20.64 8.08
N GLY A 64 2.72 -20.99 7.42
CA GLY A 64 1.45 -20.27 7.46
C GLY A 64 0.63 -20.66 8.69
N GLY A 65 -0.10 -19.70 9.24
CA GLY A 65 -1.06 -19.94 10.32
C GLY A 65 -2.38 -20.50 9.80
N GLU A 66 -3.20 -21.05 10.70
CA GLU A 66 -4.59 -21.38 10.41
C GLU A 66 -5.46 -20.13 10.58
N SER A 67 -6.39 -19.86 9.65
CA SER A 67 -7.40 -18.81 9.85
C SER A 67 -8.58 -19.41 10.63
N GLN A 68 -8.90 -18.83 11.79
CA GLN A 68 -10.06 -19.21 12.62
C GLN A 68 -11.34 -18.41 12.28
N GLY A 69 -11.36 -17.75 11.11
CA GLY A 69 -12.44 -16.88 10.67
C GLY A 69 -11.86 -15.56 10.16
N THR A 70 -12.00 -15.31 8.85
CA THR A 70 -11.50 -14.08 8.21
C THR A 70 -12.67 -13.24 7.68
N HIS A 71 -12.61 -11.94 7.93
CA HIS A 71 -13.59 -10.98 7.44
C HIS A 71 -13.07 -10.27 6.21
N ILE A 72 -13.84 -10.24 5.13
CA ILE A 72 -13.42 -9.70 3.84
C ILE A 72 -14.30 -8.48 3.55
N LEU A 73 -13.71 -7.28 3.59
CA LEU A 73 -14.37 -6.02 3.31
C LEU A 73 -14.07 -5.62 1.86
N ILE A 74 -15.10 -5.53 1.02
CA ILE A 74 -14.97 -5.19 -0.40
C ILE A 74 -15.60 -3.83 -0.64
N THR A 75 -14.80 -2.91 -1.15
CA THR A 75 -15.19 -1.53 -1.42
C THR A 75 -16.25 -1.48 -2.51
N HIS A 76 -16.02 -2.19 -3.61
CA HIS A 76 -16.93 -2.27 -4.76
C HIS A 76 -16.59 -3.43 -5.70
N TYR A 77 -17.34 -3.52 -6.81
CA TYR A 77 -17.38 -4.68 -7.69
C TYR A 77 -16.58 -4.55 -8.99
N HIS A 78 -15.68 -3.58 -9.11
CA HIS A 78 -14.76 -3.55 -10.25
C HIS A 78 -13.74 -4.67 -10.19
N TRP A 79 -13.29 -5.10 -11.37
CA TRP A 79 -12.50 -6.31 -11.55
C TRP A 79 -11.23 -6.33 -10.72
N ASP A 80 -10.50 -5.23 -10.71
CA ASP A 80 -9.27 -5.07 -9.97
C ASP A 80 -9.43 -5.21 -8.45
N HIS A 81 -10.66 -5.11 -7.91
CA HIS A 81 -10.96 -5.33 -6.49
C HIS A 81 -11.52 -6.74 -6.19
N ILE A 82 -11.81 -7.58 -7.18
CA ILE A 82 -12.45 -8.89 -6.98
C ILE A 82 -11.79 -10.07 -7.72
N GLN A 83 -10.96 -9.79 -8.72
CA GLN A 83 -10.40 -10.78 -9.66
C GLN A 83 -9.53 -11.86 -8.99
N GLY A 84 -9.01 -11.61 -7.79
CA GLY A 84 -8.17 -12.57 -7.07
C GLY A 84 -8.94 -13.74 -6.46
N VAL A 85 -10.26 -13.62 -6.28
CA VAL A 85 -11.07 -14.62 -5.55
C VAL A 85 -10.94 -16.04 -6.10
N PRO A 86 -11.06 -16.29 -7.42
CA PRO A 86 -10.88 -17.64 -7.97
C PRO A 86 -9.50 -18.25 -7.70
N PHE A 87 -8.48 -17.42 -7.44
CA PHE A 87 -7.08 -17.84 -7.25
C PHE A 87 -6.62 -17.83 -5.79
N PHE A 88 -7.53 -17.60 -4.85
CA PHE A 88 -7.23 -17.63 -3.43
C PHE A 88 -7.37 -19.06 -2.88
N ALA A 89 -6.27 -19.81 -2.89
CA ALA A 89 -6.21 -21.21 -2.45
C ALA A 89 -6.92 -21.50 -1.11
N PRO A 90 -6.88 -20.61 -0.09
CA PRO A 90 -7.63 -20.80 1.15
C PRO A 90 -9.15 -21.02 1.00
N LEU A 91 -9.80 -20.54 -0.06
CA LEU A 91 -11.24 -20.77 -0.29
C LEU A 91 -11.59 -22.22 -0.68
N TYR A 92 -10.59 -23.01 -1.07
CA TYR A 92 -10.76 -24.41 -1.47
C TYR A 92 -10.54 -25.38 -0.29
N ILE A 93 -10.18 -24.86 0.88
CA ILE A 93 -9.85 -25.63 2.07
C ILE A 93 -11.06 -25.60 3.02
N GLU A 94 -11.67 -26.76 3.25
CA GLU A 94 -12.92 -26.92 4.00
C GLU A 94 -12.88 -26.39 5.45
N LYS A 95 -11.70 -26.46 6.09
CA LYS A 95 -11.54 -25.98 7.48
C LYS A 95 -11.64 -24.45 7.63
N ASN A 96 -11.51 -23.69 6.53
CA ASN A 96 -11.52 -22.24 6.58
C ASN A 96 -12.94 -21.67 6.57
N GLU A 97 -13.12 -20.51 7.21
CA GLU A 97 -14.37 -19.75 7.20
C GLU A 97 -14.12 -18.29 6.83
N PHE A 98 -14.91 -17.78 5.88
CA PHE A 98 -14.84 -16.41 5.38
C PHE A 98 -16.20 -15.73 5.45
N GLN A 99 -16.21 -14.49 5.91
CA GLN A 99 -17.39 -13.64 5.87
C GLN A 99 -17.11 -12.40 5.03
N PHE A 100 -17.86 -12.23 3.95
CA PHE A 100 -17.73 -11.15 2.98
C PHE A 100 -18.73 -10.03 3.27
N TYR A 101 -18.28 -8.79 3.14
CA TYR A 101 -19.06 -7.58 3.37
C TYR A 101 -18.89 -6.62 2.19
N SER A 102 -20.00 -6.13 1.66
CA SER A 102 -20.05 -5.06 0.65
C SER A 102 -21.48 -4.54 0.53
N PHE A 103 -21.73 -3.58 -0.34
CA PHE A 103 -23.06 -3.00 -0.51
C PHE A 103 -23.97 -3.79 -1.44
N ARG A 104 -25.28 -3.63 -1.27
CA ARG A 104 -26.25 -4.14 -2.26
C ARG A 104 -26.15 -3.33 -3.54
N SER A 105 -25.72 -3.93 -4.64
CA SER A 105 -25.72 -3.27 -5.95
C SER A 105 -27.14 -2.97 -6.41
N GLU A 106 -27.40 -1.72 -6.81
CA GLU A 106 -28.68 -1.33 -7.40
C GLU A 106 -28.94 -2.05 -8.74
N PHE A 107 -27.89 -2.52 -9.41
CA PHE A 107 -27.98 -3.21 -10.70
C PHE A 107 -28.33 -4.70 -10.56
N LEU A 108 -27.92 -5.34 -9.47
CA LEU A 108 -28.10 -6.78 -9.24
C LEU A 108 -29.18 -7.10 -8.19
N GLY A 109 -29.54 -6.13 -7.35
CA GLY A 109 -30.51 -6.31 -6.27
C GLY A 109 -29.97 -7.18 -5.13
N ALA A 110 -30.87 -7.90 -4.46
CA ALA A 110 -30.51 -8.72 -3.30
C ALA A 110 -29.47 -9.80 -3.63
N ASP A 111 -28.60 -10.12 -2.68
CA ASP A 111 -27.50 -11.09 -2.81
C ASP A 111 -26.46 -10.68 -3.87
N SER A 112 -26.38 -9.41 -4.22
CA SER A 112 -25.46 -8.87 -5.24
C SER A 112 -24.02 -9.31 -5.01
N LEU A 113 -23.53 -9.20 -3.77
CA LEU A 113 -22.19 -9.62 -3.38
C LEU A 113 -21.90 -11.09 -3.74
N LYS A 114 -22.86 -11.98 -3.45
CA LYS A 114 -22.75 -13.40 -3.78
C LYS A 114 -22.80 -13.61 -5.31
N GLN A 115 -23.76 -12.98 -5.97
CA GLN A 115 -23.93 -13.07 -7.43
C GLN A 115 -22.68 -12.64 -8.20
N VAL A 116 -22.01 -11.56 -7.76
CA VAL A 116 -20.76 -11.07 -8.37
C VAL A 116 -19.67 -12.13 -8.32
N PHE A 117 -19.49 -12.83 -7.19
CA PHE A 117 -18.49 -13.88 -7.07
C PHE A 117 -18.86 -15.15 -7.84
N GLU A 118 -20.13 -15.53 -7.87
CA GLU A 118 -20.59 -16.66 -8.68
C GLU A 118 -20.39 -16.40 -10.18
N ALA A 119 -20.66 -15.17 -10.64
CA ALA A 119 -20.51 -14.77 -12.04
C ALA A 119 -19.05 -14.82 -12.53
N GLN A 120 -18.07 -14.46 -11.67
CA GLN A 120 -16.64 -14.57 -12.02
C GLN A 120 -16.21 -16.00 -12.32
N MET A 121 -16.91 -16.98 -11.77
CA MET A 121 -16.65 -18.41 -11.97
C MET A 121 -17.64 -19.08 -12.94
N ALA A 122 -18.49 -18.29 -13.61
CA ALA A 122 -19.46 -18.83 -14.55
C ALA A 122 -18.80 -19.24 -15.88
N VAL A 123 -19.38 -20.22 -16.57
CA VAL A 123 -18.99 -20.61 -17.93
C VAL A 123 -19.40 -19.48 -18.90
N PRO A 124 -18.54 -19.05 -19.85
CA PRO A 124 -17.23 -19.60 -20.24
C PRO A 124 -16.01 -18.91 -19.61
N TYR A 125 -16.19 -18.07 -18.58
CA TYR A 125 -15.10 -17.27 -18.00
C TYR A 125 -14.13 -18.11 -17.16
N PHE A 126 -14.64 -19.14 -16.47
CA PHE A 126 -13.83 -20.01 -15.62
C PHE A 126 -14.22 -21.49 -15.82
N PRO A 127 -13.26 -22.45 -15.66
CA PRO A 127 -13.52 -23.87 -15.94
C PRO A 127 -14.39 -24.59 -14.91
N VAL A 128 -14.61 -24.00 -13.73
CA VAL A 128 -15.38 -24.56 -12.61
C VAL A 128 -16.21 -23.47 -11.94
N ASP A 129 -17.38 -23.82 -11.42
CA ASP A 129 -18.23 -22.86 -10.68
C ASP A 129 -17.82 -22.72 -9.20
N MET A 130 -18.47 -21.82 -8.48
CA MET A 130 -18.15 -21.51 -7.09
C MET A 130 -18.38 -22.67 -6.09
N SER A 131 -18.98 -23.79 -6.50
CA SER A 131 -19.24 -24.95 -5.63
C SER A 131 -17.96 -25.69 -5.25
N VAL A 132 -16.88 -25.58 -6.04
CA VAL A 132 -15.59 -26.22 -5.71
C VAL A 132 -14.84 -25.55 -4.56
N MET A 133 -15.24 -24.35 -4.16
CA MET A 133 -14.70 -23.65 -3.00
C MET A 133 -15.29 -24.25 -1.70
N ASN A 134 -14.60 -25.23 -1.12
CA ASN A 134 -15.09 -25.99 0.03
C ASN A 134 -15.10 -25.19 1.35
N ALA A 135 -14.45 -24.02 1.42
CA ALA A 135 -14.48 -23.19 2.61
C ALA A 135 -15.91 -22.69 2.91
N LYS A 136 -16.22 -22.50 4.20
CA LYS A 136 -17.47 -21.87 4.63
C LYS A 136 -17.46 -20.40 4.22
N ARG A 137 -18.54 -19.95 3.59
CA ARG A 137 -18.68 -18.60 3.07
C ARG A 137 -20.01 -18.01 3.52
N LYS A 138 -19.96 -16.80 4.09
CA LYS A 138 -21.14 -15.99 4.41
C LYS A 138 -21.03 -14.67 3.68
N PHE A 139 -22.14 -14.18 3.16
CA PHE A 139 -22.22 -12.89 2.48
C PHE A 139 -23.17 -11.99 3.26
N GLN A 140 -22.70 -10.79 3.60
CA GLN A 140 -23.47 -9.80 4.32
C GLN A 140 -23.45 -8.49 3.52
N GLU A 141 -24.63 -8.02 3.13
CA GLU A 141 -24.78 -6.71 2.51
C GLU A 141 -24.81 -5.62 3.61
N VAL A 142 -24.06 -4.52 3.41
CA VAL A 142 -23.96 -3.37 4.32
C VAL A 142 -24.07 -2.05 3.53
N ASP A 143 -24.73 -1.04 4.07
CA ASP A 143 -24.93 0.26 3.41
C ASP A 143 -23.84 1.30 3.79
N GLY A 144 -23.64 2.33 2.97
CA GLY A 144 -22.75 3.45 3.24
C GLY A 144 -23.37 4.43 4.24
N GLY A 145 -23.03 4.25 5.52
CA GLY A 145 -23.64 4.95 6.65
C GLY A 145 -23.77 4.07 7.89
N GLU A 146 -23.55 2.76 7.73
CA GLU A 146 -23.63 1.80 8.82
C GLU A 146 -22.41 1.81 9.74
N SER A 147 -22.58 1.23 10.92
CA SER A 147 -21.50 0.90 11.84
C SER A 147 -21.82 -0.37 12.59
N PHE A 148 -20.87 -1.28 12.66
CA PHE A 148 -21.02 -2.59 13.29
C PHE A 148 -19.71 -3.01 13.96
N LYS A 149 -19.74 -4.14 14.69
CA LYS A 149 -18.57 -4.68 15.36
C LYS A 149 -18.19 -6.04 14.81
N ILE A 150 -16.89 -6.28 14.72
CA ILE A 150 -16.29 -7.59 14.46
C ILE A 150 -15.21 -7.79 15.52
N GLY A 151 -15.43 -8.74 16.43
CA GLY A 151 -14.63 -8.87 17.65
C GLY A 151 -14.73 -7.59 18.50
N GLU A 152 -13.58 -7.07 18.92
CA GLU A 152 -13.46 -5.80 19.64
C GLU A 152 -13.40 -4.58 18.71
N ASN A 153 -13.34 -4.80 17.39
CA ASN A 153 -13.10 -3.76 16.40
C ASN A 153 -14.41 -3.16 15.89
N LYS A 154 -14.47 -1.83 15.80
CA LYS A 154 -15.62 -1.13 15.22
C LYS A 154 -15.33 -0.81 13.75
N ILE A 155 -16.26 -1.20 12.89
CA ILE A 155 -16.23 -0.94 11.45
C ILE A 155 -17.30 0.07 11.13
N SER A 156 -16.95 1.17 10.45
CA SER A 156 -17.89 2.16 9.95
C SER A 156 -17.74 2.28 8.43
N THR A 157 -18.85 2.35 7.71
CA THR A 157 -18.87 2.46 6.25
C THR A 157 -19.38 3.83 5.82
N ARG A 158 -18.88 4.33 4.70
CA ARG A 158 -19.42 5.52 4.03
C ARG A 158 -19.36 5.36 2.52
N TRP A 159 -20.31 6.00 1.83
CA TRP A 159 -20.29 6.12 0.38
C TRP A 159 -19.17 7.04 -0.09
N LEU A 160 -18.46 6.62 -1.12
CA LEU A 160 -17.44 7.39 -1.85
C LEU A 160 -17.92 7.71 -3.27
N ASN A 161 -17.31 8.73 -3.88
CA ASN A 161 -17.69 9.17 -5.22
C ASN A 161 -17.00 8.34 -6.30
N HIS A 162 -17.61 7.23 -6.68
CA HIS A 162 -17.10 6.34 -7.72
C HIS A 162 -18.25 5.78 -8.57
N PRO A 163 -18.07 5.58 -9.89
CA PRO A 163 -19.05 4.93 -10.74
C PRO A 163 -19.53 3.59 -10.15
N HIS A 164 -20.83 3.35 -10.22
CA HIS A 164 -21.50 2.15 -9.69
C HIS A 164 -21.48 1.96 -8.17
N GLY A 165 -20.96 2.95 -7.43
CA GLY A 165 -20.90 2.95 -5.96
C GLY A 165 -19.61 2.35 -5.42
N CYS A 166 -19.11 2.93 -4.34
CA CYS A 166 -17.94 2.48 -3.60
C CYS A 166 -18.11 2.78 -2.11
N LEU A 167 -17.76 1.82 -1.27
CA LEU A 167 -17.66 2.00 0.18
C LEU A 167 -16.23 2.27 0.59
N GLY A 168 -16.04 3.27 1.44
CA GLY A 168 -14.86 3.37 2.29
C GLY A 168 -15.11 2.77 3.66
N PHE A 169 -14.07 2.22 4.27
CA PHE A 169 -14.12 1.56 5.57
C PHE A 169 -13.24 2.27 6.59
N ARG A 170 -13.80 2.58 7.76
CA ARG A 170 -13.04 3.00 8.95
C ARG A 170 -13.03 1.84 9.95
N ILE A 171 -11.84 1.38 10.30
CA ILE A 171 -11.58 0.25 11.19
C ILE A 171 -10.91 0.80 12.45
N GLU A 172 -11.66 0.82 13.54
CA GLU A 172 -11.20 1.30 14.84
C GLU A 172 -10.86 0.09 15.72
N THR A 173 -9.58 -0.08 16.04
CA THR A 173 -9.05 -1.14 16.92
C THR A 173 -8.58 -0.53 18.24
N THR A 174 -8.22 -1.38 19.21
CA THR A 174 -7.62 -0.90 20.48
C THR A 174 -6.20 -0.33 20.31
N ALA A 175 -5.54 -0.56 19.18
CA ALA A 175 -4.20 -0.08 18.88
C ALA A 175 -4.16 1.16 17.97
N GLY A 176 -5.27 1.48 17.29
CA GLY A 176 -5.37 2.65 16.42
C GLY A 176 -6.50 2.54 15.40
N THR A 177 -6.58 3.54 14.52
CA THR A 177 -7.61 3.62 13.48
C THR A 177 -7.03 3.63 12.07
N VAL A 178 -7.58 2.77 11.21
CA VAL A 178 -7.27 2.71 9.78
C VAL A 178 -8.50 3.12 8.97
N ALA A 179 -8.36 4.12 8.11
CA ALA A 179 -9.33 4.49 7.10
C ALA A 179 -8.86 3.97 5.74
N TYR A 180 -9.60 3.03 5.15
CA TYR A 180 -9.38 2.49 3.82
C TYR A 180 -10.46 3.04 2.88
N ALA A 181 -10.10 4.07 2.11
CA ALA A 181 -10.99 4.77 1.20
C ALA A 181 -10.26 5.01 -0.12
N THR A 182 -10.24 3.98 -0.97
CA THR A 182 -9.53 4.00 -2.23
C THR A 182 -10.30 4.83 -3.25
N ASP A 183 -10.98 4.18 -4.19
CA ASP A 183 -11.53 4.74 -5.41
C ASP A 183 -12.57 5.81 -5.07
N ASN A 184 -12.18 7.06 -5.27
CA ASN A 184 -12.97 8.22 -4.97
C ASN A 184 -12.53 9.42 -5.82
N GLU A 185 -13.49 10.07 -6.47
CA GLU A 185 -13.26 11.33 -7.17
C GLU A 185 -13.72 12.54 -6.34
N PRO A 186 -12.91 13.58 -6.16
CA PRO A 186 -13.33 14.78 -5.45
C PRO A 186 -14.36 15.60 -6.26
N GLY A 187 -15.18 16.38 -5.57
CA GLY A 187 -16.09 17.36 -6.20
C GLY A 187 -17.57 17.07 -6.01
N ASN A 188 -17.92 16.08 -5.18
CA ASN A 188 -19.27 15.89 -4.68
C ASN A 188 -19.27 16.19 -3.18
N GLU A 189 -19.81 17.34 -2.77
CA GLU A 189 -19.72 17.85 -1.39
C GLU A 189 -20.13 16.85 -0.30
N LYS A 190 -21.20 16.08 -0.54
CA LYS A 190 -21.70 15.07 0.41
C LYS A 190 -20.76 13.88 0.54
N LEU A 191 -20.21 13.43 -0.59
CA LEU A 191 -19.29 12.28 -0.61
C LEU A 191 -17.87 12.69 -0.18
N ASP A 192 -17.47 13.92 -0.46
CA ASP A 192 -16.24 14.52 0.06
C ASP A 192 -16.30 14.63 1.60
N GLU A 193 -17.46 14.99 2.16
CA GLU A 193 -17.67 14.95 3.62
C GLU A 193 -17.62 13.53 4.16
N SER A 194 -18.23 12.58 3.44
CA SER A 194 -18.19 11.16 3.80
C SER A 194 -16.75 10.63 3.87
N LEU A 195 -15.88 11.02 2.94
CA LEU A 195 -14.46 10.71 2.96
C LEU A 195 -13.74 11.35 4.17
N ARG A 196 -14.03 12.63 4.46
CA ARG A 196 -13.48 13.31 5.65
C ARG A 196 -13.90 12.65 6.95
N GLU A 197 -15.15 12.21 7.07
CA GLU A 197 -15.65 11.46 8.24
C GLU A 197 -14.89 10.15 8.45
N LEU A 198 -14.62 9.40 7.37
CA LEU A 198 -13.80 8.19 7.46
C LEU A 198 -12.38 8.50 7.94
N ALA A 199 -11.76 9.53 7.36
CA ALA A 199 -10.37 9.92 7.63
C ALA A 199 -10.16 10.69 8.95
N ALA A 200 -11.24 11.15 9.60
CA ALA A 200 -11.19 12.02 10.78
C ALA A 200 -10.30 11.45 11.90
N GLY A 201 -9.16 12.10 12.16
CA GLY A 201 -8.20 11.70 13.17
C GLY A 201 -7.58 10.31 13.00
N ALA A 202 -7.69 9.70 11.81
CA ALA A 202 -7.20 8.34 11.57
C ALA A 202 -5.66 8.27 11.71
N ASP A 203 -5.15 7.18 12.28
CA ASP A 203 -3.72 6.95 12.36
C ASP A 203 -3.13 6.67 10.98
N ILE A 204 -3.86 5.89 10.17
CA ILE A 204 -3.57 5.62 8.77
C ILE A 204 -4.79 5.99 7.92
N PHE A 205 -4.58 6.84 6.92
CA PHE A 205 -5.55 7.13 5.87
C PHE A 205 -5.00 6.64 4.53
N ILE A 206 -5.61 5.61 3.97
CA ILE A 206 -5.26 5.01 2.69
C ILE A 206 -6.22 5.58 1.65
N ASN A 207 -5.67 6.34 0.69
CA ASN A 207 -6.46 7.09 -0.27
C ASN A 207 -5.96 6.84 -1.69
N ASP A 208 -6.90 6.83 -2.64
CA ASP A 208 -6.59 6.83 -4.06
C ASP A 208 -5.68 8.02 -4.43
N ALA A 209 -4.66 7.73 -5.20
CA ALA A 209 -3.74 8.71 -5.77
C ALA A 209 -3.39 8.32 -7.22
N GLN A 210 -4.35 7.77 -7.95
CA GLN A 210 -4.12 7.22 -9.28
C GLN A 210 -3.59 8.29 -10.24
N PHE A 211 -4.13 9.51 -10.18
CA PHE A 211 -3.82 10.56 -11.15
C PHE A 211 -2.93 11.67 -10.61
N SER A 212 -2.25 12.36 -11.54
CA SER A 212 -1.75 13.71 -11.28
C SER A 212 -2.90 14.72 -11.20
N PRO A 213 -2.72 15.87 -10.52
CA PRO A 213 -3.71 16.95 -10.50
C PRO A 213 -4.10 17.41 -11.91
N GLU A 214 -3.15 17.44 -12.85
CA GLU A 214 -3.37 17.84 -14.23
C GLU A 214 -4.25 16.84 -14.98
N GLN A 215 -4.00 15.52 -14.82
CA GLN A 215 -4.82 14.47 -15.42
C GLN A 215 -6.25 14.50 -14.87
N LEU A 216 -6.40 14.66 -13.55
CA LEU A 216 -7.70 14.70 -12.88
C LEU A 216 -8.60 15.83 -13.43
N VAL A 217 -8.04 17.02 -13.63
CA VAL A 217 -8.79 18.19 -14.14
C VAL A 217 -9.08 18.09 -15.65
N SER A 218 -8.21 17.45 -16.42
CA SER A 218 -8.26 17.49 -17.89
C SER A 218 -8.95 16.27 -18.53
N THR A 219 -8.35 15.09 -18.43
CA THR A 219 -8.73 13.91 -19.22
C THR A 219 -9.38 12.80 -18.39
N ARG A 220 -9.34 12.90 -17.06
CA ARG A 220 -9.75 11.83 -16.15
C ARG A 220 -10.93 12.18 -15.23
N LYS A 221 -11.58 13.33 -15.42
CA LYS A 221 -12.79 13.68 -14.68
C LYS A 221 -13.94 12.71 -15.00
N GLY A 222 -14.68 12.29 -13.97
CA GLY A 222 -15.76 11.32 -14.04
C GLY A 222 -15.31 9.86 -14.03
N TRP A 223 -14.01 9.59 -13.87
CA TRP A 223 -13.49 8.23 -13.83
C TRP A 223 -13.57 7.63 -12.43
N GLY A 224 -13.84 8.45 -11.40
CA GLY A 224 -14.05 7.97 -10.03
C GLY A 224 -12.77 7.84 -9.22
N HIS A 225 -11.69 8.51 -9.62
CA HIS A 225 -10.39 8.42 -8.96
C HIS A 225 -9.85 9.79 -8.58
N SER A 226 -8.81 9.81 -7.75
CA SER A 226 -8.27 11.03 -7.16
C SER A 226 -6.86 11.34 -7.63
N SER A 227 -6.34 12.46 -7.11
CA SER A 227 -4.93 12.78 -7.20
C SER A 227 -4.29 12.81 -5.82
N TRP A 228 -2.97 12.63 -5.78
CA TRP A 228 -2.19 12.72 -4.55
C TRP A 228 -2.43 14.04 -3.80
N LEU A 229 -2.64 15.15 -4.52
CA LEU A 229 -2.86 16.47 -3.92
C LEU A 229 -4.21 16.55 -3.20
N GLU A 230 -5.24 15.91 -3.75
CA GLU A 230 -6.57 15.86 -3.14
C GLU A 230 -6.58 14.94 -1.92
N GLY A 231 -5.81 13.84 -1.96
CA GLY A 231 -5.51 13.02 -0.78
C GLY A 231 -4.83 13.82 0.33
N VAL A 232 -3.82 14.63 0.00
CA VAL A 232 -3.14 15.51 0.98
C VAL A 232 -4.07 16.56 1.57
N LYS A 233 -4.89 17.23 0.75
CA LYS A 233 -5.89 18.19 1.24
C LYS A 233 -6.87 17.55 2.21
N THR A 234 -7.36 16.35 1.88
CA THR A 234 -8.27 15.59 2.72
C THR A 234 -7.61 15.17 4.03
N ALA A 235 -6.38 14.66 3.98
CA ALA A 235 -5.62 14.28 5.17
C ALA A 235 -5.43 15.46 6.14
N ARG A 236 -5.06 16.64 5.62
CA ARG A 236 -4.95 17.89 6.40
C ARG A 236 -6.28 18.30 7.03
N GLN A 237 -7.36 18.32 6.25
CA GLN A 237 -8.68 18.73 6.72
C GLN A 237 -9.24 17.78 7.78
N ALA A 238 -9.04 16.48 7.61
CA ALA A 238 -9.52 15.45 8.52
C ALA A 238 -8.61 15.27 9.75
N GLY A 239 -7.43 15.88 9.77
CA GLY A 239 -6.44 15.67 10.82
C GLY A 239 -5.92 14.22 10.89
N ALA A 240 -5.86 13.53 9.75
CA ALA A 240 -5.24 12.22 9.67
C ALA A 240 -3.73 12.32 10.01
N LYS A 241 -3.16 11.30 10.64
CA LYS A 241 -1.75 11.34 11.09
C LYS A 241 -0.78 10.90 10.00
N THR A 242 -1.17 9.93 9.17
CA THR A 242 -0.35 9.38 8.09
C THR A 242 -1.22 9.14 6.86
N LEU A 243 -0.78 9.63 5.70
CA LEU A 243 -1.41 9.38 4.41
C LEU A 243 -0.66 8.28 3.67
N VAL A 244 -1.38 7.29 3.15
CA VAL A 244 -0.86 6.25 2.27
C VAL A 244 -1.49 6.44 0.89
N LEU A 245 -0.69 6.88 -0.07
CA LEU A 245 -1.07 6.99 -1.47
C LEU A 245 -1.17 5.57 -2.06
N PHE A 246 -2.34 5.24 -2.58
CA PHE A 246 -2.71 3.91 -3.02
C PHE A 246 -3.39 3.95 -4.39
N HIS A 247 -3.62 2.77 -4.99
CA HIS A 247 -4.29 2.63 -6.29
C HIS A 247 -3.50 3.31 -7.42
N HIS A 248 -2.19 3.05 -7.47
CA HIS A 248 -1.31 3.69 -8.47
C HIS A 248 -1.75 3.36 -9.89
N ASP A 249 -1.72 4.35 -10.80
CA ASP A 249 -2.10 4.16 -12.21
C ASP A 249 -1.26 3.03 -12.85
N PRO A 250 -1.88 2.08 -13.57
CA PRO A 250 -1.16 0.99 -14.20
C PRO A 250 -0.08 1.46 -15.19
N ASP A 251 -0.24 2.61 -15.81
CA ASP A 251 0.74 3.20 -16.73
C ASP A 251 1.84 4.00 -16.01
N SER A 252 1.73 4.21 -14.69
CA SER A 252 2.76 4.90 -13.90
C SER A 252 3.92 3.98 -13.55
N ALA A 253 5.08 4.22 -14.18
CA ALA A 253 6.36 3.65 -13.78
C ALA A 253 6.76 4.11 -12.36
N ASP A 254 7.69 3.39 -11.74
CA ASP A 254 8.19 3.66 -10.39
C ASP A 254 8.70 5.10 -10.22
N ARG A 255 9.36 5.66 -11.25
CA ARG A 255 9.83 7.06 -11.24
C ARG A 255 8.68 8.08 -11.14
N THR A 256 7.53 7.75 -11.71
CA THR A 256 6.33 8.60 -11.61
C THR A 256 5.77 8.57 -10.20
N VAL A 257 5.65 7.37 -9.61
CA VAL A 257 5.21 7.19 -8.22
C VAL A 257 6.17 7.86 -7.23
N ASP A 258 7.49 7.79 -7.48
CA ASP A 258 8.50 8.54 -6.71
C ASP A 258 8.30 10.05 -6.80
N SER A 259 7.98 10.56 -7.99
CA SER A 259 7.69 11.98 -8.18
C SER A 259 6.44 12.42 -7.40
N ILE A 260 5.38 11.61 -7.46
CA ILE A 260 4.14 11.82 -6.72
C ILE A 260 4.42 11.83 -5.21
N LEU A 261 5.16 10.84 -4.72
CA LEU A 261 5.49 10.74 -3.29
C LEU A 261 6.29 11.95 -2.80
N ARG A 262 7.27 12.42 -3.57
CA ARG A 262 8.05 13.63 -3.24
C ARG A 262 7.15 14.86 -3.13
N GLN A 263 6.33 15.11 -4.15
CA GLN A 263 5.42 16.26 -4.17
C GLN A 263 4.41 16.21 -3.02
N ALA A 264 3.89 15.02 -2.70
CA ALA A 264 2.99 14.86 -1.57
C ALA A 264 3.68 15.15 -0.23
N ARG A 265 4.97 14.79 -0.08
CA ARG A 265 5.75 15.07 1.13
C ARG A 265 6.12 16.54 1.31
N ASP A 266 6.25 17.28 0.22
CA ASP A 266 6.41 18.74 0.29
C ASP A 266 5.18 19.42 0.90
N GLU A 267 4.01 18.75 0.85
CA GLU A 267 2.75 19.25 1.38
C GLU A 267 2.30 18.51 2.67
N PHE A 268 2.76 17.31 2.96
CA PHE A 268 2.32 16.57 4.16
C PHE A 268 3.45 15.70 4.70
N ASP A 269 3.84 15.92 5.95
CA ASP A 269 5.07 15.33 6.50
C ASP A 269 5.06 13.79 6.49
N SER A 270 3.93 13.17 6.86
CA SER A 270 3.80 11.72 6.98
C SER A 270 3.05 11.12 5.79
N VAL A 271 3.76 10.91 4.69
CA VAL A 271 3.23 10.26 3.47
C VAL A 271 4.05 9.04 3.08
N PHE A 272 3.34 7.96 2.74
CA PHE A 272 3.88 6.77 2.08
C PHE A 272 3.20 6.55 0.73
N ALA A 273 3.93 6.05 -0.25
CA ALA A 273 3.34 5.43 -1.43
C ALA A 273 3.30 3.92 -1.18
N ALA A 274 2.10 3.33 -1.27
CA ALA A 274 1.90 1.93 -1.00
C ALA A 274 2.75 1.06 -1.94
N SER A 275 3.36 0.02 -1.38
CA SER A 275 4.14 -0.96 -2.11
C SER A 275 3.69 -2.36 -1.73
N GLU A 276 3.65 -3.29 -2.68
CA GLU A 276 3.53 -4.71 -2.37
C GLU A 276 4.61 -5.12 -1.37
N GLY A 277 4.22 -5.91 -0.37
CA GLY A 277 5.03 -6.36 0.76
C GLY A 277 5.28 -5.30 1.84
N MET A 278 4.77 -4.07 1.68
CA MET A 278 4.79 -3.05 2.73
C MET A 278 3.99 -3.54 3.93
N VAL A 279 4.51 -3.26 5.13
CA VAL A 279 3.86 -3.59 6.40
C VAL A 279 3.82 -2.36 7.27
N ILE A 280 2.65 -1.97 7.76
CA ILE A 280 2.48 -0.88 8.72
C ILE A 280 2.02 -1.46 10.06
N THR A 281 2.63 -1.03 11.17
CA THR A 281 2.24 -1.44 12.53
C THR A 281 1.83 -0.24 13.38
N LEU A 282 0.68 -0.36 14.05
CA LEU A 282 0.12 0.60 15.01
C LEU A 282 0.19 0.03 16.44
N GLY A 283 0.30 0.90 17.45
CA GLY A 283 0.26 0.52 18.87
C GLY A 283 1.60 0.09 19.48
N ALA A 284 2.72 0.20 18.76
CA ALA A 284 4.05 -0.06 19.31
C ALA A 284 4.45 1.02 20.35
N PRO A 285 5.06 0.66 21.50
CA PRO A 285 5.37 1.63 22.56
C PRO A 285 6.35 2.73 22.09
N GLY A 286 5.93 3.99 22.19
CA GLY A 286 6.83 5.14 22.04
C GLY A 286 7.20 5.55 20.62
N GLU A 287 6.61 4.94 19.59
CA GLU A 287 6.95 5.23 18.19
C GLU A 287 5.74 5.68 17.35
N PRO A 288 5.94 6.63 16.40
CA PRO A 288 4.98 6.88 15.33
C PRO A 288 4.75 5.63 14.48
N VAL A 289 3.78 5.68 13.56
CA VAL A 289 3.50 4.62 12.57
C VAL A 289 4.80 4.00 12.02
N GLN A 290 5.04 2.73 12.33
CA GLN A 290 6.19 2.00 11.79
C GLN A 290 5.82 1.37 10.46
N ALA A 291 6.42 1.86 9.37
CA ALA A 291 6.28 1.27 8.03
C ALA A 291 7.56 0.51 7.66
N HIS A 292 7.44 -0.80 7.49
CA HIS A 292 8.48 -1.65 6.92
C HIS A 292 8.23 -1.82 5.43
N MET A 293 9.15 -1.32 4.61
CA MET A 293 9.14 -1.55 3.17
C MET A 293 9.90 -2.85 2.87
N PRO A 294 9.40 -3.73 1.98
CA PRO A 294 10.13 -4.93 1.63
C PRO A 294 11.41 -4.57 0.90
N GLY A 295 12.45 -5.36 1.13
CA GLY A 295 13.70 -5.23 0.37
C GLY A 295 13.53 -5.71 -1.07
N THR A 296 13.00 -4.88 -1.97
CA THR A 296 12.93 -5.21 -3.41
C THR A 296 14.31 -5.09 -4.06
N ARG A 297 14.90 -6.22 -4.43
CA ARG A 297 16.16 -6.31 -5.19
C ARG A 297 15.83 -6.37 -6.69
N THR A 298 15.67 -5.23 -7.35
CA THR A 298 15.11 -5.20 -8.73
C THR A 298 16.06 -4.71 -9.82
N ALA A 299 17.26 -4.23 -9.49
CA ALA A 299 18.22 -3.78 -10.50
C ALA A 299 19.41 -4.75 -10.66
N LEU A 300 19.85 -4.98 -11.90
CA LEU A 300 21.14 -5.62 -12.24
C LEU A 300 22.27 -4.79 -11.61
N ARG A 301 22.76 -5.24 -10.45
CA ARG A 301 23.88 -4.60 -9.75
C ARG A 301 25.19 -5.02 -10.41
N ARG A 302 26.12 -4.09 -10.51
CA ARG A 302 27.53 -4.43 -10.72
C ARG A 302 28.19 -4.35 -9.34
N GLU A 303 28.88 -5.41 -8.96
CA GLU A 303 29.78 -5.40 -7.79
C GLU A 303 30.96 -4.48 -8.14
N VAL A 304 30.76 -3.18 -7.90
CA VAL A 304 31.82 -2.17 -8.04
C VAL A 304 31.80 -1.34 -6.77
N GLN A 305 32.99 -1.13 -6.23
CA GLN A 305 33.22 -0.31 -5.06
C GLN A 305 33.80 1.03 -5.52
N PHE A 306 33.13 2.12 -5.16
CA PHE A 306 33.63 3.47 -5.40
C PHE A 306 33.68 4.23 -4.09
N GLN A 307 34.68 5.09 -3.94
CA GLN A 307 34.65 6.08 -2.87
C GLN A 307 33.64 7.17 -3.21
N ALA A 308 32.85 7.56 -2.22
CA ALA A 308 31.88 8.62 -2.33
C ALA A 308 31.84 9.47 -1.07
N GLU A 309 31.45 10.72 -1.25
CA GLU A 309 31.08 11.63 -0.18
C GLU A 309 29.56 11.67 -0.10
N VAL A 310 29.01 11.39 1.08
CA VAL A 310 27.56 11.34 1.32
C VAL A 310 27.16 12.41 2.32
N CYS A 311 26.18 13.22 1.93
CA CYS A 311 25.59 14.26 2.77
C CYS A 311 24.11 13.95 3.03
N GLY A 312 23.64 14.19 4.25
CA GLY A 312 22.25 13.88 4.63
C GLY A 312 21.85 14.37 6.01
N LEU A 313 20.65 13.96 6.44
CA LEU A 313 20.12 14.20 7.78
C LEU A 313 20.06 12.90 8.58
N THR A 314 20.52 12.98 9.83
CA THR A 314 20.33 11.91 10.83
C THR A 314 18.87 11.85 11.29
N GLU A 315 18.46 10.76 11.94
CA GLU A 315 17.13 10.63 12.57
C GLU A 315 16.80 11.77 13.55
N GLY A 316 17.83 12.36 14.19
CA GLY A 316 17.69 13.52 15.07
C GLY A 316 17.69 14.88 14.35
N GLY A 317 17.60 14.91 13.02
CA GLY A 317 17.55 16.13 12.21
C GLY A 317 18.89 16.88 12.07
N LYS A 318 20.01 16.27 12.48
CA LYS A 318 21.35 16.88 12.31
C LYS A 318 21.94 16.52 10.94
N GLU A 319 22.48 17.52 10.25
CA GLU A 319 23.25 17.33 9.02
C GLU A 319 24.53 16.54 9.29
N PHE A 320 24.89 15.66 8.37
CA PHE A 320 26.16 14.95 8.35
C PHE A 320 26.77 14.94 6.95
N MET A 321 28.09 14.81 6.91
CA MET A 321 28.90 14.60 5.71
C MET A 321 29.97 13.56 6.04
N GLU A 322 30.08 12.51 5.25
CA GLU A 322 31.13 11.51 5.43
C GLU A 322 31.60 10.86 4.13
N GLU A 323 32.87 10.46 4.13
CA GLU A 323 33.46 9.62 3.09
C GLU A 323 33.14 8.14 3.38
N THR A 324 32.69 7.44 2.35
CA THR A 324 32.25 6.05 2.44
C THR A 324 32.54 5.28 1.15
N VAL A 325 32.36 3.95 1.21
CA VAL A 325 32.34 3.08 0.05
C VAL A 325 30.89 2.81 -0.35
N VAL A 326 30.57 3.15 -1.60
CA VAL A 326 29.32 2.73 -2.23
C VAL A 326 29.54 1.34 -2.80
N CYS A 327 28.77 0.38 -2.32
CA CYS A 327 28.74 -0.98 -2.83
C CYS A 327 27.49 -1.17 -3.70
N ASP A 328 27.52 -2.18 -4.58
CA ASP A 328 26.28 -2.67 -5.20
C ASP A 328 25.51 -1.61 -6.02
N LEU A 329 26.24 -0.83 -6.81
CA LEU A 329 25.68 0.25 -7.62
C LEU A 329 24.81 -0.30 -8.77
N SER A 330 23.65 0.32 -8.96
CA SER A 330 22.76 0.14 -10.10
C SER A 330 22.32 1.48 -10.67
N LEU A 331 21.69 1.48 -11.86
CA LEU A 331 21.10 2.69 -12.46
C LEU A 331 19.97 3.31 -11.62
N GLN A 332 19.42 2.56 -10.66
CA GLN A 332 18.26 2.97 -9.88
C GLN A 332 18.60 3.21 -8.41
N GLY A 333 19.81 2.91 -7.96
CA GLY A 333 20.15 2.99 -6.54
C GLY A 333 21.45 2.29 -6.16
N ALA A 334 21.81 2.38 -4.88
CA ALA A 334 23.01 1.79 -4.33
C ALA A 334 22.80 1.30 -2.89
N MET A 335 23.73 0.48 -2.40
CA MET A 335 23.87 0.19 -0.98
C MET A 335 25.10 0.95 -0.45
N ILE A 336 24.93 1.71 0.62
CA ILE A 336 25.98 2.57 1.16
C ILE A 336 26.22 2.20 2.62
N THR A 337 27.48 2.04 3.01
CA THR A 337 27.82 1.74 4.42
C THR A 337 28.14 3.03 5.15
N LEU A 338 27.24 3.51 6.00
CA LEU A 338 27.39 4.79 6.71
C LEU A 338 27.73 4.60 8.19
N LYS A 339 28.46 5.53 8.82
CA LYS A 339 28.62 5.57 10.29
C LYS A 339 27.43 6.23 10.95
N HIS A 340 26.83 7.20 10.25
CA HIS A 340 25.63 7.88 10.70
C HIS A 340 24.39 7.07 10.32
N LEU A 341 23.37 7.12 11.19
CA LEU A 341 22.05 6.54 10.92
C LEU A 341 21.19 7.61 10.21
N PRO A 342 21.04 7.54 8.88
CA PRO A 342 20.22 8.52 8.17
C PRO A 342 18.74 8.24 8.43
N GLN A 343 17.92 9.29 8.41
CA GLN A 343 16.48 9.14 8.58
C GLN A 343 15.88 8.36 7.39
N LEU A 344 15.05 7.35 7.66
CA LEU A 344 14.32 6.64 6.62
C LEU A 344 13.50 7.65 5.80
N GLN A 345 13.50 7.52 4.47
CA GLN A 345 12.84 8.42 3.52
C GLN A 345 13.44 9.83 3.41
N SER A 346 14.56 10.14 4.07
CA SER A 346 15.30 11.40 3.85
C SER A 346 16.10 11.39 2.55
N GLU A 347 16.37 12.59 2.02
CA GLU A 347 17.27 12.77 0.87
C GLU A 347 18.73 12.59 1.32
N LEU A 348 19.48 11.86 0.50
CA LEU A 348 20.92 11.77 0.51
C LEU A 348 21.49 12.30 -0.79
N GLN A 349 22.55 13.10 -0.67
CA GLN A 349 23.38 13.50 -1.79
C GLN A 349 24.64 12.63 -1.80
N VAL A 350 24.82 11.87 -2.88
CA VAL A 350 25.95 10.95 -3.06
C VAL A 350 26.83 11.51 -4.17
N THR A 351 28.05 11.89 -3.82
CA THR A 351 29.02 12.43 -4.77
C THR A 351 30.15 11.43 -4.97
N MET A 352 30.35 10.96 -6.20
CA MET A 352 31.36 9.93 -6.54
C MET A 352 32.27 10.38 -7.68
N GLU A 353 33.49 9.86 -7.70
CA GLU A 353 34.43 10.07 -8.80
C GLU A 353 34.38 8.87 -9.76
N ALA A 354 33.94 9.12 -11.00
CA ALA A 354 33.82 8.10 -12.02
C ALA A 354 34.88 8.30 -13.12
N PRO A 355 35.53 7.22 -13.60
CA PRO A 355 36.42 7.31 -14.75
C PRO A 355 35.64 7.73 -16.01
N GLY A 356 35.95 8.89 -16.58
CA GLY A 356 35.37 9.38 -17.83
C GLY A 356 36.36 9.34 -19.00
N THR A 357 35.85 9.42 -20.23
CA THR A 357 36.66 9.41 -21.46
C THR A 357 37.69 10.54 -21.56
N ASN A 358 37.59 11.57 -20.71
CA ASN A 358 38.49 12.73 -20.65
C ASN A 358 39.06 13.01 -19.24
N GLY A 359 39.10 12.01 -18.33
CA GLY A 359 39.58 12.16 -16.95
C GLY A 359 38.53 11.81 -15.89
N GLU A 360 38.88 11.98 -14.61
CA GLU A 360 37.96 11.78 -13.48
C GLU A 360 36.81 12.79 -13.54
N LYS A 361 35.58 12.28 -13.57
CA LYS A 361 34.37 13.10 -13.60
C LYS A 361 33.62 12.92 -12.28
N ARG A 362 33.44 14.02 -11.56
CA ARG A 362 32.63 14.04 -10.33
C ARG A 362 31.16 13.94 -10.72
N VAL A 363 30.48 12.87 -10.28
CA VAL A 363 29.06 12.61 -10.51
C VAL A 363 28.35 12.81 -9.18
N GLN A 364 27.31 13.64 -9.18
CA GLN A 364 26.50 13.89 -8.01
C GLN A 364 25.10 13.35 -8.25
N LEU A 365 24.71 12.37 -7.43
CA LEU A 365 23.41 11.72 -7.48
C LEU A 365 22.61 12.10 -6.25
N LYS A 366 21.33 12.39 -6.44
CA LYS A 366 20.38 12.56 -5.35
C LYS A 366 19.58 11.28 -5.20
N GLY A 367 19.42 10.79 -4.00
CA GLY A 367 18.59 9.62 -3.73
C GLY A 367 17.93 9.65 -2.38
N TYR A 368 16.94 8.78 -2.18
CA TYR A 368 16.21 8.68 -0.92
C TYR A 368 16.57 7.40 -0.19
N VAL A 369 16.67 7.50 1.13
CA VAL A 369 16.85 6.35 2.02
C VAL A 369 15.60 5.50 1.98
N VAL A 370 15.66 4.34 1.34
CA VAL A 370 14.52 3.41 1.28
C VAL A 370 14.62 2.29 2.31
N ARG A 371 15.80 2.08 2.87
CA ARG A 371 16.08 0.98 3.81
C ARG A 371 17.32 1.27 4.64
N VAL A 372 17.33 0.81 5.89
CA VAL A 372 18.51 0.78 6.76
C VAL A 372 18.58 -0.58 7.44
N ASP A 373 19.73 -1.23 7.36
CA ASP A 373 20.03 -2.54 7.97
C ASP A 373 21.31 -2.46 8.82
N ASP A 374 21.54 -3.47 9.66
CA ASP A 374 22.82 -3.67 10.32
C ASP A 374 23.92 -3.95 9.28
N ALA A 375 25.03 -3.19 9.33
CA ALA A 375 26.18 -3.47 8.48
C ALA A 375 27.00 -4.65 9.02
N ALA A 376 27.72 -5.32 8.11
CA ALA A 376 28.72 -6.33 8.51
C ALA A 376 29.88 -5.73 9.33
N GLU A 377 30.15 -4.42 9.17
CA GLU A 377 31.17 -3.70 9.90
C GLU A 377 30.61 -3.08 11.19
N LYS A 378 31.27 -3.35 12.32
CA LYS A 378 30.83 -2.89 13.63
C LYS A 378 30.89 -1.36 13.72
N GLY A 379 29.77 -0.74 14.07
CA GLY A 379 29.64 0.73 14.17
C GLY A 379 29.23 1.43 12.87
N HIS A 380 28.81 0.66 11.85
CA HIS A 380 28.23 1.17 10.61
C HIS A 380 26.82 0.60 10.39
N VAL A 381 26.07 1.23 9.49
CA VAL A 381 24.75 0.81 9.01
C VAL A 381 24.79 0.65 7.49
N ALA A 382 24.06 -0.35 6.97
CA ALA A 382 23.91 -0.55 5.54
C ALA A 382 22.64 0.17 5.07
N VAL A 383 22.81 1.16 4.19
CA VAL A 383 21.77 2.10 3.77
C VAL A 383 21.43 1.87 2.31
N GLY A 384 20.19 1.45 2.06
CA GLY A 384 19.66 1.33 0.71
C GLY A 384 19.18 2.70 0.22
N VAL A 385 19.72 3.14 -0.91
CA VAL A 385 19.39 4.43 -1.53
C VAL A 385 18.83 4.20 -2.94
N VAL A 386 17.73 4.87 -3.27
CA VAL A 386 17.22 4.93 -4.66
C VAL A 386 17.52 6.30 -5.25
N PHE A 387 18.24 6.33 -6.38
CA PHE A 387 18.57 7.57 -7.07
C PHE A 387 17.38 8.10 -7.86
N THR A 388 17.17 9.42 -7.79
CA THR A 388 16.01 10.09 -8.42
C THR A 388 16.37 10.96 -9.61
N ASN A 389 17.67 11.10 -9.93
CA ASN A 389 18.17 11.83 -11.09
C ASN A 389 19.34 11.09 -11.76
#